data_AF-A0A1G2N901-F1
#
_entry.id   AF-A0A1G2N901-F1
#
_cell.length_a   1.000
_cell.length_b   1.000
_cell.length_c   1.000
_cell.angle_alpha   90.00
_cell.angle_beta   90.00
_cell.angle_gamma   90.00
#
_symmetry.space_group_name_H-M   'P 1'
#
loop_
_entity.id
_entity.type
_entity.pdbx_description
1 polymer ?
#
loop_
_entity_poly.entity_id
_entity_poly.type
_entity_poly.pdbx_seq_one_letter_code
_entity_poly.pdbx_strand_id
1 'polypeptide(L)'
;MNKPAITLGVIGAILFVVFIAVAETKLRKDKSINSFQECVAAGNPILESYPAQCKTKDGRTFIEDIGNELEKSDLIRVDSPRPNATLSNPVVVKGEARGYWFFEASFPIELRDSEGNTLAIAIAQAEGEWMTTEFVPFSVQFIVATTTARSGVLILRKDNPSGLPEHDDELRIPVRFSF
;
A
#
# COMPACT_ATOMS: atom_id res chain seq x y z
N MET A 1 48.39 44.93 11.46
CA MET A 1 48.66 43.47 11.41
C MET A 1 47.55 42.75 12.17
N ASN A 2 47.09 41.57 11.71
CA ASN A 2 46.01 40.70 12.25
C ASN A 2 44.67 40.61 11.49
N LYS A 3 44.51 41.25 10.32
CA LYS A 3 43.34 41.00 9.45
C LYS A 3 43.08 39.53 9.09
N PRO A 4 44.10 38.67 8.77
CA PRO A 4 43.83 37.29 8.38
C PRO A 4 43.33 36.40 9.53
N ALA A 5 43.72 36.69 10.78
CA ALA A 5 43.29 35.93 11.95
C ALA A 5 41.82 36.18 12.31
N ILE A 6 41.36 37.42 12.14
CA ILE A 6 39.95 37.81 12.38
C ILE A 6 39.04 37.17 11.32
N THR A 7 39.46 37.14 10.04
CA THR A 7 38.68 36.50 8.98
C THR A 7 38.58 34.98 9.13
N LEU A 8 39.64 34.29 9.58
CA LEU A 8 39.54 32.84 9.87
C LEU A 8 38.58 32.53 11.03
N GLY A 9 38.59 33.34 12.09
CA GLY A 9 37.70 33.16 13.23
C GLY A 9 36.22 33.32 12.88
N VAL A 10 35.89 34.31 12.04
CA VAL A 10 34.51 34.53 11.56
C VAL A 10 34.03 33.39 10.66
N ILE A 11 34.89 32.90 9.76
CA ILE A 11 34.55 31.74 8.90
C ILE A 11 34.29 30.50 9.75
N GLY A 12 35.13 30.23 10.77
CA GLY A 12 34.93 29.12 11.70
C GLY A 12 33.61 29.21 12.46
N ALA A 13 33.24 30.39 12.95
CA ALA A 13 31.97 30.61 13.65
C ALA A 13 30.76 30.39 12.73
N ILE A 14 30.82 30.88 11.48
CA ILE A 14 29.76 30.67 10.48
C ILE A 14 29.62 29.18 10.18
N LEU A 15 30.72 28.48 9.92
CA LEU A 15 30.70 27.04 9.65
C LEU A 15 30.13 26.24 10.83
N PHE A 16 30.43 26.63 12.06
CA PHE A 16 29.89 26.01 13.27
C PHE A 16 28.37 26.24 13.41
N VAL A 17 27.89 27.47 13.20
CA VAL A 17 26.44 27.76 13.23
C VAL A 17 25.70 27.00 12.12
N VAL A 18 26.29 26.92 10.91
CA VAL A 18 25.73 26.13 9.81
C VAL A 18 25.70 24.65 10.17
N PHE A 19 26.75 24.11 10.80
CA PHE A 19 26.79 22.73 11.26
C PHE A 19 25.70 22.43 12.30
N ILE A 20 25.52 23.31 13.30
CA ILE A 20 24.46 23.18 14.31
C ILE A 20 23.07 23.21 13.66
N ALA A 21 22.81 24.19 12.78
CA ALA A 21 21.53 24.28 12.07
C ALA A 21 21.24 23.04 11.20
N VAL A 22 22.25 22.48 10.54
CA VAL A 22 22.13 21.24 9.76
C VAL A 22 21.91 20.01 10.66
N ALA A 23 22.56 19.95 11.82
CA ALA A 23 22.38 18.86 12.79
C ALA A 23 20.97 18.87 13.41
N GLU A 24 20.49 20.04 13.82
CA GLU A 24 19.16 20.23 14.41
C GLU A 24 18.04 19.88 13.42
N THR A 25 18.19 20.29 12.15
CA THR A 25 17.23 19.97 11.09
C THR A 25 17.19 18.48 10.78
N LYS A 26 18.33 17.78 10.80
CA LYS A 26 18.38 16.31 10.67
C LYS A 26 17.65 15.60 11.81
N LEU A 27 17.92 15.99 13.06
CA LEU A 27 17.27 15.41 14.25
C LEU A 27 15.75 15.61 14.25
N ARG A 28 15.29 16.80 13.83
CA ARG A 28 13.87 17.11 13.72
C ARG A 28 13.17 16.28 12.63
N LYS A 29 13.85 16.01 11.52
CA LYS A 29 13.34 15.17 10.41
C LYS A 29 13.21 13.70 10.80
N ASP A 30 14.10 13.16 11.62
CA ASP A 30 14.01 11.78 12.10
C ASP A 30 12.83 11.62 13.06
N LYS A 31 12.59 12.63 13.91
CA LYS A 31 11.45 12.64 14.85
C LYS A 31 10.08 12.68 14.18
N SER A 32 9.97 13.11 12.92
CA SER A 32 8.67 13.25 12.23
C SER A 32 8.16 11.97 11.55
N ILE A 33 8.95 10.90 11.46
CA ILE A 33 8.55 9.65 10.77
C ILE A 33 7.38 8.99 11.51
N ASN A 34 6.23 8.83 10.85
CA ASN A 34 4.99 8.27 11.42
C ASN A 34 4.39 7.10 10.63
N SER A 35 4.94 6.75 9.48
CA SER A 35 4.42 5.71 8.59
C SER A 35 5.53 4.88 7.96
N PHE A 36 5.18 3.70 7.44
CA PHE A 36 6.10 2.86 6.70
C PHE A 36 6.71 3.61 5.52
N GLN A 37 5.91 4.34 4.75
CA GLN A 37 6.37 5.06 3.57
C GLN A 37 7.26 6.25 3.92
N GLU A 38 7.01 6.95 5.03
CA GLU A 38 7.94 7.97 5.54
C GLU A 38 9.25 7.35 6.02
N CYS A 39 9.19 6.18 6.66
CA CYS A 39 10.39 5.46 7.11
C CYS A 39 11.27 5.07 5.92
N VAL A 40 10.68 4.52 4.85
CA VAL A 40 11.37 4.16 3.61
C VAL A 40 11.89 5.41 2.89
N ALA A 41 11.09 6.47 2.77
CA ALA A 41 11.50 7.73 2.14
C ALA A 41 12.65 8.44 2.89
N ALA A 42 12.79 8.18 4.19
CA ALA A 42 13.91 8.64 5.00
C ALA A 42 15.20 7.80 4.80
N GLY A 43 15.15 6.73 4.00
CA GLY A 43 16.31 5.89 3.67
C GLY A 43 16.67 4.87 4.76
N ASN A 44 15.71 4.52 5.62
CA ASN A 44 15.90 3.48 6.63
C ASN A 44 15.85 2.08 6.01
N PRO A 45 16.51 1.07 6.62
CA PRO A 45 16.49 -0.30 6.12
C PRO A 45 15.09 -0.93 6.18
N ILE A 46 14.76 -1.66 5.11
CA ILE A 46 13.62 -2.56 5.05
C ILE A 46 14.11 -3.96 5.41
N LEU A 47 13.40 -4.64 6.32
CA LEU A 47 13.69 -6.01 6.72
C LEU A 47 13.11 -6.99 5.70
N GLU A 48 13.77 -8.14 5.54
CA GLU A 48 13.27 -9.26 4.73
C GLU A 48 12.14 -9.99 5.48
N SER A 49 10.97 -9.35 5.54
CA SER A 49 9.77 -9.88 6.16
C SER A 49 8.54 -9.62 5.31
N TYR A 50 7.48 -10.39 5.54
CA TYR A 50 6.16 -10.10 4.98
C TYR A 50 5.11 -10.03 6.11
N PRO A 51 4.45 -8.88 6.34
CA PRO A 51 4.57 -7.62 5.58
C PRO A 51 5.97 -6.98 5.70
N ALA A 52 6.31 -6.08 4.78
CA ALA A 52 7.57 -5.36 4.85
C ALA A 52 7.63 -4.52 6.12
N GLN A 53 8.79 -4.52 6.79
CA GLN A 53 9.03 -3.73 7.99
C GLN A 53 10.18 -2.77 7.76
N CYS A 54 9.99 -1.50 8.12
CA CYS A 54 11.02 -0.48 8.04
C CYS A 54 11.45 -0.08 9.45
N LYS A 55 12.77 -0.12 9.73
CA LYS A 55 13.32 0.14 11.06
C LYS A 55 14.18 1.39 11.08
N THR A 56 13.84 2.36 11.91
CA THR A 56 14.59 3.61 12.07
C THR A 56 15.83 3.43 12.94
N LYS A 57 16.77 4.38 12.84
CA LYS A 57 18.03 4.37 13.63
C LYS A 57 17.80 4.48 15.14
N ASP A 58 16.72 5.15 15.55
CA ASP A 58 16.30 5.27 16.95
C ASP A 58 15.48 4.06 17.46
N GLY A 59 15.30 3.02 16.62
CA GLY A 59 14.74 1.74 17.02
C GLY A 59 13.23 1.57 16.83
N ARG A 60 12.52 2.55 16.26
CA ARG A 60 11.10 2.40 15.89
C ARG A 60 10.97 1.47 14.68
N THR A 61 9.87 0.73 14.63
CA THR A 61 9.52 -0.15 13.51
C THR A 61 8.17 0.28 12.94
N PHE A 62 8.10 0.41 11.63
CA PHE A 62 6.88 0.68 10.89
C PHE A 62 6.58 -0.51 9.99
N ILE A 63 5.35 -1.00 10.02
CA ILE A 63 4.91 -2.15 9.23
C ILE A 63 4.12 -1.62 8.04
N GLU A 64 4.37 -2.18 6.86
CA GLU A 64 3.58 -1.90 5.67
C GLU A 64 2.10 -2.27 5.89
N ASP A 65 1.20 -1.35 5.53
CA ASP A 65 -0.22 -1.65 5.46
C ASP A 65 -0.51 -2.50 4.22
N ILE A 66 -1.00 -3.72 4.45
CA ILE A 66 -1.40 -4.69 3.43
C ILE A 66 -2.90 -4.97 3.46
N GLY A 67 -3.68 -4.14 4.16
CA GLY A 67 -5.09 -4.41 4.44
C GLY A 67 -5.26 -5.69 5.26
N ASN A 68 -6.19 -6.55 4.85
CA ASN A 68 -6.48 -7.82 5.52
C ASN A 68 -5.97 -9.05 4.74
N GLU A 69 -4.99 -8.87 3.87
CA GLU A 69 -4.49 -9.94 2.99
C GLU A 69 -4.09 -11.21 3.74
N LEU A 70 -3.35 -11.09 4.86
CA LEU A 70 -2.94 -12.26 5.64
C LEU A 70 -4.12 -13.00 6.28
N GLU A 71 -5.16 -12.27 6.70
CA GLU A 71 -6.37 -12.84 7.28
C GLU A 71 -7.17 -13.67 6.26
N LYS A 72 -7.04 -13.34 4.96
CA LYS A 72 -7.76 -13.99 3.86
C LYS A 72 -6.91 -14.97 3.05
N SER A 73 -5.65 -15.18 3.43
CA SER A 73 -4.68 -15.97 2.66
C SER A 73 -5.05 -17.44 2.38
N ASP A 74 -5.96 -18.04 3.15
CA ASP A 74 -6.51 -19.39 2.87
C ASP A 74 -7.79 -19.38 2.01
N LEU A 75 -8.42 -18.21 1.85
CA LEU A 75 -9.68 -18.03 1.13
C LEU A 75 -9.46 -17.43 -0.25
N ILE A 76 -8.60 -16.42 -0.35
CA ILE A 76 -8.36 -15.66 -1.58
C ILE A 76 -6.95 -15.03 -1.53
N ARG A 77 -6.28 -15.05 -2.68
CA ARG A 77 -4.92 -14.52 -2.87
C ARG A 77 -4.89 -13.70 -4.14
N VAL A 78 -4.19 -12.57 -4.11
CA VAL A 78 -4.04 -11.67 -5.25
C VAL A 78 -2.57 -11.61 -5.67
N ASP A 79 -2.29 -12.04 -6.90
CA ASP A 79 -0.96 -11.99 -7.49
C ASP A 79 -0.63 -10.57 -7.96
N SER A 80 -1.62 -9.88 -8.52
CA SER A 80 -1.51 -8.49 -8.96
C SER A 80 -2.88 -7.81 -8.88
N PRO A 81 -2.96 -6.56 -8.39
CA PRO A 81 -1.88 -5.78 -7.77
C PRO A 81 -1.53 -6.27 -6.36
N ARG A 82 -0.25 -6.21 -5.99
CA ARG A 82 0.19 -6.37 -4.59
C ARG A 82 -0.16 -5.11 -3.78
N PRO A 83 -0.23 -5.19 -2.44
CA PRO A 83 -0.48 -4.01 -1.61
C PRO A 83 0.44 -2.83 -1.95
N ASN A 84 -0.12 -1.63 -1.87
CA ASN A 84 0.48 -0.35 -2.20
C ASN A 84 0.97 -0.20 -3.65
N ALA A 85 0.70 -1.15 -4.54
CA ALA A 85 1.03 -1.02 -5.95
C ALA A 85 0.30 0.17 -6.59
N THR A 86 0.99 0.84 -7.51
CA THR A 86 0.41 1.92 -8.30
C THR A 86 -0.36 1.34 -9.48
N LEU A 87 -1.66 1.62 -9.52
CA LEU A 87 -2.55 1.22 -10.59
C LEU A 87 -2.52 2.25 -11.73
N SER A 88 -2.53 1.75 -12.96
CA SER A 88 -2.70 2.50 -14.20
C SER A 88 -3.83 1.90 -15.03
N ASN A 89 -4.40 2.67 -15.96
CA ASN A 89 -5.41 2.14 -16.88
C ASN A 89 -4.75 1.35 -18.03
N PRO A 90 -5.30 0.18 -18.43
CA PRO A 90 -6.36 -0.55 -17.74
C PRO A 90 -5.88 -1.23 -16.46
N VAL A 91 -6.73 -1.23 -15.43
CA VAL A 91 -6.45 -1.96 -14.18
C VAL A 91 -6.68 -3.43 -14.42
N VAL A 92 -5.68 -4.25 -14.11
CA VAL A 92 -5.73 -5.72 -14.22
C VAL A 92 -5.56 -6.31 -12.84
N VAL A 93 -6.53 -7.12 -12.41
CA VAL A 93 -6.47 -7.88 -11.16
C VAL A 93 -6.45 -9.35 -11.49
N LYS A 94 -5.51 -10.08 -10.87
CA LYS A 94 -5.31 -11.52 -11.03
C LYS A 94 -5.01 -12.15 -9.68
N GLY A 95 -5.45 -13.38 -9.51
CA GLY A 95 -5.17 -14.17 -8.33
C GLY A 95 -5.91 -15.49 -8.36
N GLU A 96 -6.11 -16.06 -7.18
CA GLU A 96 -6.86 -17.28 -6.99
C GLU A 96 -7.75 -17.17 -5.74
N ALA A 97 -8.94 -17.77 -5.80
CA ALA A 97 -9.84 -17.84 -4.66
C ALA A 97 -10.38 -19.26 -4.51
N ARG A 98 -10.74 -19.65 -3.29
CA ARG A 98 -11.43 -20.91 -3.04
C ARG A 98 -12.74 -20.92 -3.83
N GLY A 99 -13.13 -22.07 -4.38
CA GLY A 99 -14.31 -22.15 -5.24
C GLY A 99 -15.61 -21.61 -4.62
N TYR A 100 -15.78 -21.73 -3.30
CA TYR A 100 -16.92 -21.15 -2.55
C TYR A 100 -16.87 -19.62 -2.38
N TRP A 101 -15.84 -18.96 -2.87
CA TRP A 101 -15.78 -17.49 -2.98
C TRP A 101 -16.61 -16.98 -4.17
N PHE A 102 -16.78 -17.83 -5.19
CA PHE A 102 -17.50 -17.54 -6.42
C PHE A 102 -18.98 -17.92 -6.29
N PHE A 103 -19.80 -17.22 -7.07
CA PHE A 103 -21.13 -17.65 -7.45
C PHE A 103 -21.31 -17.39 -8.95
N GLU A 104 -21.92 -18.35 -9.65
CA GLU A 104 -22.03 -18.32 -11.13
C GLU A 104 -20.67 -18.05 -11.81
N ALA A 105 -19.59 -18.68 -11.34
CA ALA A 105 -18.22 -18.51 -11.82
C ALA A 105 -17.64 -17.09 -11.70
N SER A 106 -18.22 -16.24 -10.85
CA SER A 106 -17.79 -14.85 -10.73
C SER A 106 -17.92 -14.28 -9.32
N PHE A 107 -17.34 -13.11 -9.09
CA PHE A 107 -17.57 -12.32 -7.88
C PHE A 107 -17.25 -10.83 -8.12
N PRO A 108 -17.84 -9.90 -7.35
CA PRO A 108 -17.64 -8.47 -7.56
C PRO A 108 -16.32 -7.96 -6.95
N ILE A 109 -15.70 -7.04 -7.69
CA ILE A 109 -14.55 -6.24 -7.26
C ILE A 109 -14.93 -4.77 -7.31
N GLU A 110 -14.55 -4.04 -6.28
CA GLU A 110 -14.84 -2.63 -6.11
C GLU A 110 -13.55 -1.87 -5.83
N LEU A 111 -13.31 -0.78 -6.55
CA LEU A 111 -12.24 0.17 -6.24
C LEU A 111 -12.84 1.40 -5.57
N ARG A 112 -12.41 1.70 -4.34
CA ARG A 112 -12.77 2.93 -3.62
C ARG A 112 -11.56 3.85 -3.45
N ASP A 113 -11.79 5.15 -3.41
CA ASP A 113 -10.77 6.12 -3.02
C ASP A 113 -10.56 6.17 -1.49
N SER A 114 -9.62 7.00 -1.04
CA SER A 114 -9.32 7.21 0.39
C SER A 114 -10.45 7.85 1.20
N GLU A 115 -11.44 8.48 0.55
CA GLU A 115 -12.63 9.06 1.19
C GLU A 115 -13.78 8.05 1.27
N GLY A 116 -13.63 6.89 0.62
CA GLY A 116 -14.62 5.83 0.56
C GLY A 116 -15.56 5.92 -0.64
N ASN A 117 -15.34 6.83 -1.58
CA ASN A 117 -16.15 6.92 -2.80
C ASN A 117 -15.78 5.80 -3.77
N THR A 118 -16.79 5.15 -4.35
CA THR A 118 -16.59 4.12 -5.37
C THR A 118 -16.14 4.73 -6.69
N LEU A 119 -14.95 4.34 -7.15
CA LEU A 119 -14.37 4.78 -8.42
C LEU A 119 -14.69 3.82 -9.58
N ALA A 120 -14.77 2.51 -9.29
CA ALA A 120 -15.12 1.49 -10.27
C ALA A 120 -15.70 0.26 -9.60
N ILE A 121 -16.58 -0.44 -10.32
CA ILE A 121 -17.04 -1.80 -9.99
C ILE A 121 -16.79 -2.66 -11.23
N ALA A 122 -16.23 -3.85 -11.01
CA ALA A 122 -15.98 -4.83 -12.05
C ALA A 122 -16.28 -6.24 -11.54
N ILE A 123 -16.42 -7.20 -12.44
CA ILE A 123 -16.72 -8.58 -12.08
C ILE A 123 -15.51 -9.45 -12.45
N ALA A 124 -14.90 -10.11 -11.47
CA ALA A 124 -13.88 -11.11 -11.71
C ALA A 124 -14.51 -12.41 -12.17
N GLN A 125 -13.89 -13.04 -13.15
CA GLN A 125 -14.32 -14.30 -13.73
C GLN A 125 -13.35 -15.39 -13.29
N ALA A 126 -13.88 -16.54 -12.88
CA ALA A 126 -13.10 -17.75 -12.70
C ALA A 126 -12.54 -18.23 -14.05
N GLU A 127 -11.30 -18.70 -14.05
CA GLU A 127 -10.62 -19.23 -15.25
C GLU A 127 -10.66 -20.77 -15.30
N GLY A 128 -11.54 -21.39 -14.51
CA GLY A 128 -11.69 -22.84 -14.45
C GLY A 128 -12.94 -23.28 -13.68
N GLU A 129 -13.01 -24.59 -13.39
CA GLU A 129 -14.10 -25.18 -12.61
C GLU A 129 -14.13 -24.62 -11.19
N TRP A 130 -15.19 -23.89 -10.86
CA TRP A 130 -15.31 -23.15 -9.60
C TRP A 130 -16.09 -23.90 -8.52
N MET A 131 -16.85 -24.94 -8.87
CA MET A 131 -17.61 -25.75 -7.91
C MET A 131 -16.68 -26.73 -7.16
N THR A 132 -15.71 -26.18 -6.44
CA THR A 132 -14.64 -26.91 -5.76
C THR A 132 -14.28 -26.26 -4.41
N THR A 133 -13.60 -27.00 -3.55
CA THR A 133 -12.96 -26.47 -2.34
C THR A 133 -11.53 -25.99 -2.60
N GLU A 134 -10.99 -26.22 -3.79
CA GLU A 134 -9.64 -25.82 -4.16
C GLU A 134 -9.58 -24.35 -4.60
N PHE A 135 -8.35 -23.84 -4.71
CA PHE A 135 -8.10 -22.54 -5.31
C PHE A 135 -8.35 -22.58 -6.82
N VAL A 136 -9.04 -21.56 -7.30
CA VAL A 136 -9.44 -21.38 -8.69
C VAL A 136 -8.93 -20.02 -9.14
N PRO A 137 -8.12 -19.94 -10.22
CA PRO A 137 -7.64 -18.67 -10.73
C PRO A 137 -8.79 -17.78 -11.19
N PHE A 138 -8.61 -16.47 -11.03
CA PHE A 138 -9.54 -15.47 -11.53
C PHE A 138 -8.79 -14.30 -12.18
N SER A 139 -9.49 -13.60 -13.06
CA SER A 139 -9.03 -12.31 -13.56
C SER A 139 -10.16 -11.32 -13.82
N VAL A 140 -9.80 -10.05 -13.79
CA VAL A 140 -10.64 -8.95 -14.28
C VAL A 140 -9.77 -7.85 -14.88
N GLN A 141 -10.33 -7.16 -15.87
CA GLN A 141 -9.76 -5.93 -16.40
C GLN A 141 -10.85 -4.85 -16.45
N PHE A 142 -10.54 -3.65 -15.97
CA PHE A 142 -11.48 -2.52 -16.00
C PHE A 142 -10.75 -1.18 -16.17
N ILE A 143 -11.51 -0.17 -16.59
CA ILE A 143 -11.04 1.22 -16.73
C ILE A 143 -11.60 2.04 -15.57
N VAL A 144 -10.77 2.88 -14.99
CA VAL A 144 -11.15 3.85 -13.96
C VAL A 144 -11.23 5.23 -14.60
N ALA A 145 -12.28 6.00 -14.30
CA ALA A 145 -12.35 7.41 -14.71
C ALA A 145 -11.23 8.23 -14.03
N THR A 146 -10.85 9.36 -14.64
CA THR A 146 -9.86 10.25 -14.03
C THR A 146 -10.34 10.73 -12.66
N THR A 147 -9.42 10.74 -11.69
CA THR A 147 -9.69 11.16 -10.31
C THR A 147 -8.54 11.99 -9.78
N THR A 148 -8.81 12.89 -8.83
CA THR A 148 -7.76 13.61 -8.10
C THR A 148 -7.25 12.80 -6.91
N ALA A 149 -7.93 11.71 -6.54
CA ALA A 149 -7.49 10.79 -5.51
C ALA A 149 -6.14 10.16 -5.88
N ARG A 150 -5.26 9.98 -4.90
CA ARG A 150 -3.91 9.41 -5.09
C ARG A 150 -3.78 7.96 -4.62
N SER A 151 -4.76 7.50 -3.86
CA SER A 151 -4.77 6.18 -3.23
C SER A 151 -6.19 5.76 -2.88
N GLY A 152 -6.34 4.48 -2.60
CA GLY A 152 -7.61 3.90 -2.22
C GLY A 152 -7.47 2.44 -1.83
N VAL A 153 -8.59 1.73 -1.88
CA VAL A 153 -8.67 0.32 -1.50
C VAL A 153 -9.35 -0.46 -2.62
N LEU A 154 -8.69 -1.49 -3.10
CA LEU A 154 -9.27 -2.53 -3.94
C LEU A 154 -9.94 -3.56 -3.04
N ILE A 155 -11.23 -3.77 -3.23
CA ILE A 155 -12.06 -4.66 -2.42
C ILE A 155 -12.55 -5.80 -3.31
N LEU A 156 -12.18 -7.03 -2.98
CA LEU A 156 -12.68 -8.24 -3.63
C LEU A 156 -13.71 -8.84 -2.68
N ARG A 157 -14.98 -8.83 -3.07
CA ARG A 157 -16.08 -9.31 -2.23
C ARG A 157 -16.35 -10.77 -2.57
N LYS A 158 -16.56 -11.60 -1.55
CA LYS A 158 -17.17 -12.91 -1.74
C LYS A 158 -18.58 -12.70 -2.24
N ASP A 159 -19.00 -13.45 -3.25
CA ASP A 159 -20.38 -13.35 -3.70
C ASP A 159 -21.32 -13.95 -2.65
N ASN A 160 -22.40 -13.24 -2.34
CA ASN A 160 -23.36 -13.62 -1.32
C ASN A 160 -24.80 -13.45 -1.83
N PRO A 161 -25.31 -14.39 -2.64
CA PRO A 161 -26.66 -14.32 -3.20
C PRO A 161 -27.77 -14.34 -2.14
N SER A 162 -27.47 -14.85 -0.94
CA SER A 162 -28.43 -14.91 0.17
C SER A 162 -28.67 -13.54 0.82
N GLY A 163 -27.73 -12.60 0.68
CA GLY A 163 -27.75 -11.31 1.36
C GLY A 163 -27.60 -11.37 2.89
N LEU A 164 -27.27 -12.53 3.45
CA LEU A 164 -27.10 -12.73 4.89
C LEU A 164 -25.71 -12.29 5.36
N PRO A 165 -25.59 -11.39 6.36
CA PRO A 165 -24.29 -10.85 6.80
C PRO A 165 -23.26 -11.91 7.22
N GLU A 166 -23.70 -13.06 7.74
CA GLU A 166 -22.83 -14.18 8.11
C GLU A 166 -22.12 -14.86 6.93
N HIS A 167 -22.51 -14.53 5.70
CA HIS A 167 -21.91 -15.05 4.47
C HIS A 167 -21.07 -14.01 3.74
N ASP A 168 -21.11 -12.74 4.19
CA ASP A 168 -20.28 -11.67 3.67
C ASP A 168 -18.81 -11.90 4.05
N ASP A 169 -17.94 -11.77 3.05
CA ASP A 169 -16.52 -11.68 3.28
C ASP A 169 -15.88 -10.77 2.22
N GLU A 170 -14.77 -10.12 2.56
CA GLU A 170 -14.02 -9.28 1.64
C GLU A 170 -12.51 -9.33 1.90
N LEU A 171 -11.75 -9.32 0.81
CA LEU A 171 -10.33 -8.99 0.80
C LEU A 171 -10.16 -7.53 0.42
N ARG A 172 -9.36 -6.80 1.19
CA ARG A 172 -9.10 -5.36 1.06
C ARG A 172 -7.60 -5.18 0.84
N ILE A 173 -7.24 -4.57 -0.29
CA ILE A 173 -5.85 -4.32 -0.67
C ILE A 173 -5.66 -2.81 -0.84
N PRO A 174 -4.81 -2.16 -0.03
CA PRO A 174 -4.49 -0.75 -0.23
C PRO A 174 -3.72 -0.57 -1.54
N VAL A 175 -4.05 0.46 -2.31
CA VAL A 175 -3.47 0.71 -3.64
C VAL A 175 -3.23 2.20 -3.87
N ARG A 176 -2.37 2.52 -4.84
CA ARG A 176 -2.07 3.89 -5.29
C ARG A 176 -2.53 4.10 -6.72
N PHE A 177 -2.72 5.34 -7.13
CA PHE A 177 -3.26 5.66 -8.45
C PHE A 177 -2.30 6.49 -9.30
N SER A 178 -2.31 6.25 -10.61
CA SER A 178 -1.64 7.07 -11.61
C SER A 178 -2.50 7.33 -12.86
N PHE A 179 -3.82 7.25 -12.73
CA PHE A 179 -4.79 7.61 -13.79
C PHE A 179 -5.20 9.08 -13.71
#